data_AF-A0A5J4YKG8-F1
#
_entry.id   AF-A0A5J4YKG8-F1
#
_cell.length_a   1.000
_cell.length_b   1.000
_cell.length_c   1.000
_cell.angle_alpha   90.00
_cell.angle_beta   90.00
_cell.angle_gamma   90.00
#
_symmetry.space_group_name_H-M   'P 1'
#
loop_
_entity.id
_entity.type
_entity.pdbx_description
1 polymer ?
#
loop_
_entity_poly.entity_id
_entity_poly.type
_entity_poly.pdbx_seq_one_letter_code
_entity_poly.pdbx_strand_id
1 'polypeptide(L)'
;MASSDDRLDPGERTTTPEERARAAALRKGSTGAAAEKESEAPRRKTVFDTIGSVAIDEDARQKYVLIQIGYDGRTRHLVRGSKHAPYHLDAAEPTLKMLAQSRLPGLSYEVLGGGRIMHDSQKKKINIFGHSYGFPWSNGPLHHVSAALVQESFPDFHIETSDEGY
;
A
#
# COMPACT_ATOMS: atom_id res chain seq x y z
N MET A 1 -20.67 32.94 -28.36
CA MET A 1 -20.45 32.70 -26.91
C MET A 1 -19.79 31.36 -26.77
N ALA A 2 -18.48 31.34 -26.57
CA ALA A 2 -17.74 30.12 -26.29
C ALA A 2 -18.00 29.72 -24.83
N SER A 3 -18.46 28.50 -24.59
CA SER A 3 -18.39 27.86 -23.27
C SER A 3 -17.80 26.48 -23.49
N SER A 4 -16.47 26.49 -23.48
CA SER A 4 -15.57 25.52 -22.87
C SER A 4 -16.09 24.09 -22.78
N ASP A 5 -15.83 23.39 -23.88
CA ASP A 5 -15.36 22.01 -23.95
C ASP A 5 -14.61 21.59 -22.66
N ASP A 6 -15.33 20.93 -21.76
CA ASP A 6 -14.83 20.35 -20.51
C ASP A 6 -14.03 19.08 -20.84
N ARG A 7 -12.86 19.28 -21.46
CA ARG A 7 -11.87 18.22 -21.65
C ARG A 7 -11.12 18.02 -20.34
N LEU A 8 -11.77 17.34 -19.40
CA LEU A 8 -11.09 16.80 -18.24
C LEU A 8 -10.02 15.81 -18.72
N ASP A 9 -8.78 16.05 -18.29
CA ASP A 9 -7.64 15.19 -18.53
C ASP A 9 -7.98 13.77 -18.01
N PRO A 10 -7.86 12.70 -18.80
CA PRO A 10 -8.11 11.34 -18.34
C PRO A 10 -7.20 10.89 -17.17
N GLY A 11 -6.16 11.65 -16.82
CA GLY A 11 -5.36 11.51 -15.59
C GLY A 11 -6.06 11.95 -14.29
N GLU A 12 -7.19 12.67 -14.38
CA GLU A 12 -7.93 13.27 -13.26
C GLU A 12 -9.22 12.51 -12.90
N ARG A 13 -9.22 11.18 -12.92
CA ARG A 13 -10.23 10.42 -12.13
C ARG A 13 -9.95 10.64 -10.64
N THR A 14 -10.34 11.82 -10.14
CA THR A 14 -10.25 12.23 -8.75
C THR A 14 -11.11 11.28 -7.93
N THR A 15 -10.53 10.64 -6.92
CA THR A 15 -11.24 9.72 -6.02
C THR A 15 -12.51 10.38 -5.50
N THR A 16 -13.67 9.78 -5.80
CA THR A 16 -14.98 10.35 -5.45
C THR A 16 -15.17 10.39 -3.93
N PRO A 17 -16.10 11.20 -3.39
CA PRO A 17 -16.40 11.19 -1.96
C PRO A 17 -16.77 9.80 -1.42
N GLU A 18 -17.52 9.02 -2.20
CA GLU A 18 -17.91 7.65 -1.86
C GLU A 18 -16.69 6.72 -1.78
N GLU A 19 -15.79 6.79 -2.77
CA GLU A 19 -14.56 6.01 -2.78
C GLU A 19 -13.64 6.39 -1.61
N ARG A 20 -13.58 7.68 -1.25
CA ARG A 20 -12.85 8.14 -0.05
C ARG A 20 -13.47 7.57 1.23
N ALA A 21 -14.80 7.53 1.33
CA ALA A 21 -15.48 6.95 2.47
C ALA A 21 -15.22 5.43 2.58
N ARG A 22 -15.24 4.72 1.45
CA ARG A 22 -14.90 3.29 1.39
C ARG A 22 -13.45 3.03 1.79
N ALA A 23 -12.51 3.86 1.31
CA ALA A 23 -11.10 3.77 1.71
C ALA A 23 -10.93 4.05 3.21
N ALA A 24 -11.58 5.08 3.75
CA ALA A 24 -11.57 5.36 5.18
C ALA A 24 -12.10 4.18 6.02
N ALA A 25 -13.19 3.55 5.59
CA ALA A 25 -13.76 2.37 6.26
C ALA A 25 -12.83 1.15 6.24
N LEU A 26 -12.03 0.99 5.18
CA LEU A 26 -11.08 -0.12 5.04
C LEU A 26 -9.67 0.21 5.56
N ARG A 27 -9.43 1.43 6.07
CA ARG A 27 -8.09 1.89 6.48
C ARG A 27 -7.48 1.02 7.57
N LYS A 28 -8.27 0.57 8.56
CA LYS A 28 -7.78 -0.26 9.67
C LYS A 28 -8.64 -1.49 9.84
N GLY A 29 -8.05 -2.58 10.29
CA GLY A 29 -8.77 -3.80 10.64
C GLY A 29 -7.99 -4.67 11.62
N SER A 30 -8.70 -5.58 12.29
CA SER A 30 -8.09 -6.60 13.14
C SER A 30 -8.92 -7.88 13.14
N THR A 31 -8.27 -9.02 13.27
CA THR A 31 -8.88 -10.34 13.32
C THR A 31 -9.09 -10.77 14.77
N GLY A 32 -10.05 -10.14 15.46
CA GLY A 32 -10.47 -10.54 16.82
C GLY A 32 -9.40 -10.40 17.91
N ALA A 33 -9.80 -10.64 19.16
CA ALA A 33 -8.90 -10.51 20.32
C ALA A 33 -7.81 -11.59 20.29
N ALA A 34 -6.56 -11.16 20.46
CA ALA A 34 -5.46 -12.06 20.77
C ALA A 34 -5.77 -12.77 22.11
N ALA A 35 -5.72 -14.09 22.14
CA ALA A 35 -5.80 -14.82 23.40
C ALA A 35 -4.55 -14.51 24.25
N GLU A 36 -4.74 -14.23 25.53
CA GLU A 36 -3.64 -13.98 26.46
C GLU A 36 -2.87 -15.29 26.78
N LYS A 37 -1.54 -15.18 26.64
CA LYS A 37 -0.42 -15.98 27.19
C LYS A 37 -0.09 -17.41 26.67
N GLU A 38 1.15 -17.46 26.17
CA GLU A 38 2.25 -18.46 26.26
C GLU A 38 2.04 -19.94 25.89
N SER A 39 2.82 -20.39 24.90
CA SER A 39 3.77 -21.50 25.06
C SER A 39 4.89 -21.40 24.02
N GLU A 40 6.10 -21.72 24.45
CA GLU A 40 7.35 -21.73 23.68
C GLU A 40 7.45 -23.02 22.84
N ALA A 41 6.51 -23.21 21.92
CA ALA A 41 6.60 -24.20 20.85
C ALA A 41 7.09 -23.51 19.57
N PRO A 42 7.76 -24.23 18.63
CA PRO A 42 8.18 -23.63 17.37
C PRO A 42 6.94 -23.09 16.64
N ARG A 43 6.82 -21.76 16.58
CA ARG A 43 5.67 -21.10 15.96
C ARG A 43 5.61 -21.49 14.50
N ARG A 44 4.51 -22.15 14.12
CA ARG A 44 4.19 -22.41 12.72
C ARG A 44 4.15 -21.07 12.00
N LYS A 45 4.86 -20.94 10.87
CA LYS A 45 4.88 -19.68 10.10
C LYS A 45 3.46 -19.25 9.79
N THR A 46 3.13 -18.02 10.14
CA THR A 46 1.79 -17.43 9.96
C THR A 46 1.76 -16.55 8.71
N VAL A 47 0.57 -16.05 8.32
CA VAL A 47 0.48 -15.07 7.22
C VAL A 47 1.33 -13.83 7.49
N PHE A 48 1.48 -13.44 8.76
CA PHE A 48 2.34 -12.31 9.15
C PHE A 48 3.81 -12.55 8.79
N ASP A 49 4.28 -13.79 8.91
CA ASP A 49 5.67 -14.16 8.65
C ASP A 49 5.93 -14.40 7.15
N THR A 50 4.94 -14.92 6.42
CA THR A 50 5.11 -15.38 5.02
C THR A 50 4.68 -14.40 3.94
N ILE A 51 3.86 -13.40 4.27
CA ILE A 51 3.43 -12.39 3.30
C ILE A 51 4.63 -11.59 2.79
N GLY A 52 4.77 -11.47 1.47
CA GLY A 52 5.87 -10.72 0.85
C GLY A 52 5.79 -9.23 1.16
N SER A 53 6.94 -8.60 1.44
CA SER A 53 7.02 -7.18 1.79
C SER A 53 6.60 -6.27 0.64
N VAL A 54 6.90 -6.64 -0.62
CA VAL A 54 6.60 -5.81 -1.80
C VAL A 54 5.86 -6.63 -2.84
N ALA A 55 4.80 -6.05 -3.40
CA ALA A 55 4.14 -6.55 -4.61
C ALA A 55 3.79 -5.34 -5.48
N ILE A 56 4.49 -5.18 -6.60
CA ILE A 56 4.35 -4.11 -7.59
C ILE A 56 4.55 -4.70 -8.98
N ASP A 57 3.88 -4.15 -9.99
CA ASP A 57 4.05 -4.58 -11.38
C ASP A 57 5.30 -3.94 -12.01
N GLU A 58 5.95 -4.66 -12.93
CA GLU A 58 7.06 -4.14 -13.74
C GLU A 58 6.58 -3.25 -14.88
N ASP A 59 7.45 -2.35 -15.34
CA ASP A 59 7.26 -1.48 -16.51
C ASP A 59 5.93 -0.70 -16.48
N ALA A 60 5.61 -0.16 -15.31
CA ALA A 60 4.34 0.51 -15.07
C ALA A 60 4.47 1.72 -14.14
N ARG A 61 3.69 2.74 -14.46
CA ARG A 61 3.28 3.77 -13.51
C ARG A 61 2.02 3.30 -12.80
N GLN A 62 2.13 3.01 -11.52
CA GLN A 62 1.05 2.40 -10.73
C GLN A 62 0.76 3.20 -9.47
N LYS A 63 -0.49 3.15 -9.02
CA LYS A 63 -0.87 3.61 -7.69
C LYS A 63 -0.40 2.58 -6.67
N TYR A 64 0.07 3.03 -5.52
CA TYR A 64 0.52 2.16 -4.46
C TYR A 64 0.04 2.63 -3.08
N VAL A 65 -0.02 1.69 -2.14
CA VAL A 65 -0.25 1.96 -0.73
C VAL A 65 0.85 1.36 0.15
N LEU A 66 1.11 2.03 1.27
CA LEU A 66 1.92 1.52 2.36
C LEU A 66 0.99 0.99 3.45
N ILE A 67 1.12 -0.29 3.78
CA ILE A 67 0.30 -0.97 4.78
C ILE A 67 1.20 -1.40 5.93
N GLN A 68 0.86 -1.02 7.15
CA GLN A 68 1.43 -1.58 8.36
C GLN A 68 0.63 -2.81 8.78
N ILE A 69 1.30 -3.90 9.15
CA ILE A 69 0.67 -5.07 9.78
C ILE A 69 1.28 -5.29 11.16
N GLY A 70 0.46 -5.70 12.12
CA GLY A 70 0.86 -5.98 13.49
C GLY A 70 0.41 -7.37 13.92
N TYR A 71 1.27 -8.12 14.61
CA TYR A 71 0.93 -9.42 15.18
C TYR A 71 1.87 -9.75 16.33
N ASP A 72 1.31 -10.07 17.50
CA ASP A 72 2.06 -10.49 18.68
C ASP A 72 3.19 -9.50 19.05
N GLY A 73 2.83 -8.22 19.18
CA GLY A 73 3.78 -7.14 19.53
C GLY A 73 4.79 -6.77 18.42
N ARG A 74 4.83 -7.50 17.31
CA ARG A 74 5.70 -7.23 16.16
C ARG A 74 4.94 -6.42 15.10
N THR A 75 5.68 -5.58 14.39
CA THR A 75 5.16 -4.75 13.30
C THR A 75 6.01 -4.89 12.05
N ARG A 76 5.39 -4.88 10.88
CA ARG A 76 6.06 -4.85 9.56
C ARG A 76 5.28 -3.98 8.59
N HIS A 77 5.93 -3.60 7.50
CA HIS A 77 5.31 -2.84 6.43
C HIS A 77 5.18 -3.68 5.16
N LEU A 78 4.22 -3.30 4.32
CA LEU A 78 3.97 -3.89 3.02
C LEU A 78 3.76 -2.77 2.00
N VAL A 79 4.38 -2.92 0.83
CA VAL A 79 4.16 -2.07 -0.34
C VAL A 79 3.28 -2.84 -1.32
N ARG A 80 2.14 -2.25 -1.70
CA ARG A 80 1.21 -2.85 -2.66
C ARG A 80 0.88 -1.86 -3.76
N GLY A 81 1.16 -2.24 -5.00
CA GLY A 81 0.78 -1.51 -6.20
C GLY A 81 0.35 -2.46 -7.31
N SER A 82 -0.45 -1.95 -8.25
CA SER A 82 -0.73 -2.66 -9.49
C SER A 82 -1.04 -1.69 -10.63
N LYS A 83 -0.58 -2.02 -11.84
CA LYS A 83 -0.91 -1.30 -13.09
C LYS A 83 -2.39 -1.37 -13.44
N HIS A 84 -3.10 -2.36 -12.90
CA HIS A 84 -4.53 -2.56 -13.11
C HIS A 84 -5.41 -1.92 -12.03
N ALA A 85 -4.81 -1.31 -10.99
CA ALA A 85 -5.53 -0.63 -9.92
C ALA A 85 -5.93 0.79 -10.36
N PRO A 86 -7.22 1.07 -10.68
CA PRO A 86 -7.64 2.41 -11.06
C PRO A 86 -7.51 3.38 -9.87
N TYR A 87 -7.64 2.91 -8.62
CA TYR A 87 -7.45 3.69 -7.42
C TYR A 87 -6.53 3.01 -6.39
N HIS A 88 -6.07 3.77 -5.40
CA HIS A 88 -5.24 3.25 -4.30
C HIS A 88 -5.97 2.18 -3.48
N LEU A 89 -7.30 2.27 -3.40
CA LEU A 89 -8.12 1.25 -2.76
C LEU A 89 -8.04 -0.09 -3.47
N ASP A 90 -8.01 -0.12 -4.79
CA ASP A 90 -7.91 -1.37 -5.55
C ASP A 90 -6.54 -2.02 -5.41
N ALA A 91 -5.49 -1.22 -5.20
CA ALA A 91 -4.16 -1.74 -4.85
C ALA A 91 -4.12 -2.32 -3.42
N ALA A 92 -4.87 -1.74 -2.48
CA ALA A 92 -4.90 -2.18 -1.09
C ALA A 92 -5.79 -3.43 -0.88
N GLU A 93 -7.01 -3.39 -1.42
CA GLU A 93 -8.12 -4.26 -1.04
C GLU A 93 -7.81 -5.76 -1.10
N PRO A 94 -7.13 -6.30 -2.14
CA PRO A 94 -6.79 -7.72 -2.18
C PRO A 94 -5.99 -8.17 -0.95
N THR A 95 -5.02 -7.35 -0.53
CA THR A 95 -4.20 -7.63 0.66
C THR A 95 -5.02 -7.48 1.94
N LEU A 96 -5.85 -6.44 2.05
CA LEU A 96 -6.69 -6.22 3.25
C LEU A 96 -7.70 -7.35 3.45
N LYS A 97 -8.36 -7.80 2.38
CA LYS A 97 -9.28 -8.95 2.40
C LYS A 97 -8.58 -10.22 2.84
N MET A 98 -7.41 -10.51 2.26
CA MET A 98 -6.61 -11.68 2.64
C MET A 98 -6.21 -11.63 4.12
N LEU A 99 -5.74 -10.48 4.62
CA LEU A 99 -5.36 -10.31 6.03
C LEU A 99 -6.57 -10.50 6.96
N ALA A 100 -7.71 -9.88 6.64
CA ALA A 100 -8.96 -10.04 7.39
C ALA A 100 -9.48 -11.49 7.39
N GLN A 101 -9.23 -12.25 6.32
CA GLN A 101 -9.66 -13.64 6.17
C GLN A 101 -8.64 -14.67 6.68
N SER A 102 -7.45 -14.24 7.08
CA SER A 102 -6.31 -15.11 7.43
C SER A 102 -6.53 -16.04 8.64
N ARG A 103 -7.67 -15.89 9.34
CA ARG A 103 -8.02 -16.61 10.59
C ARG A 103 -6.91 -16.59 11.64
N LEU A 104 -5.99 -15.63 11.59
CA LEU A 104 -4.90 -15.46 12.53
C LEU A 104 -5.33 -14.49 13.64
N PRO A 105 -5.69 -14.95 14.85
CA PRO A 105 -6.26 -14.06 15.87
C PRO A 105 -5.26 -13.00 16.32
N GLY A 106 -5.69 -11.75 16.49
CA GLY A 106 -4.82 -10.65 16.92
C GLY A 106 -3.90 -10.07 15.83
N LEU A 107 -4.05 -10.50 14.58
CA LEU A 107 -3.45 -9.79 13.45
C LEU A 107 -4.20 -8.47 13.23
N SER A 108 -3.46 -7.39 13.08
CA SER A 108 -3.98 -6.07 12.75
C SER A 108 -3.33 -5.52 11.49
N TYR A 109 -4.02 -4.62 10.81
CA TYR A 109 -3.48 -3.87 9.70
C TYR A 109 -3.96 -2.43 9.68
N GLU A 110 -3.15 -1.56 9.11
CA GLU A 110 -3.47 -0.17 8.84
C GLU A 110 -2.85 0.30 7.52
N VAL A 111 -3.64 0.90 6.64
CA VAL A 111 -3.12 1.64 5.48
C VAL A 111 -2.64 3.01 5.96
N LEU A 112 -1.31 3.23 5.94
CA LEU A 112 -0.69 4.46 6.43
C LEU A 112 -0.83 5.63 5.43
N GLY A 113 -0.89 5.29 4.15
CA GLY A 113 -1.09 6.21 3.05
C GLY A 113 -0.70 5.59 1.72
N GLY A 114 -0.47 6.42 0.71
CA GLY A 114 -0.05 5.95 -0.60
C GLY A 114 0.32 7.07 -1.55
N GLY A 115 0.70 6.69 -2.76
CA GLY A 115 1.08 7.57 -3.85
C GLY A 115 1.25 6.77 -5.13
N ARG A 116 2.32 7.04 -5.89
CA ARG A 116 2.66 6.31 -7.11
C ARG A 116 4.05 5.72 -7.06
N ILE A 117 4.20 4.64 -7.81
CA ILE A 117 5.46 3.99 -8.13
C ILE A 117 5.58 3.98 -9.66
N MET A 118 6.68 4.49 -10.18
CA MET A 118 7.11 4.26 -11.55
C MET A 118 8.20 3.20 -11.51
N HIS A 119 7.95 2.05 -12.14
CA HIS A 119 8.91 0.97 -12.24
C HIS A 119 9.39 0.86 -13.70
N ASP A 120 10.68 1.11 -13.94
CA ASP A 120 11.34 0.98 -15.24
C ASP A 120 12.41 -0.12 -15.13
N SER A 121 12.07 -1.33 -15.59
CA SER A 121 12.95 -2.51 -15.48
C SER A 121 14.19 -2.38 -16.38
N GLN A 122 14.01 -1.75 -17.55
CA GLN A 122 15.06 -1.52 -18.54
C GLN A 122 16.18 -0.66 -17.98
N LYS A 123 15.83 0.41 -17.25
CA LYS A 123 16.81 1.31 -16.61
C LYS A 123 17.20 0.89 -15.20
N LYS A 124 16.65 -0.21 -14.69
CA LYS A 124 16.75 -0.62 -13.28
C LYS A 124 16.45 0.55 -12.33
N LYS A 125 15.37 1.28 -12.58
CA LYS A 125 15.01 2.49 -11.83
C LYS A 125 13.58 2.41 -11.31
N ILE A 126 13.41 2.75 -10.03
CA ILE A 126 12.10 2.87 -9.40
C ILE A 126 11.97 4.25 -8.74
N ASN A 127 10.92 4.99 -9.11
CA ASN A 127 10.61 6.29 -8.52
C ASN A 127 9.31 6.21 -7.73
N ILE A 128 9.35 6.61 -6.45
CA ILE A 128 8.21 6.59 -5.53
C ILE A 128 7.84 8.02 -5.16
N PHE A 129 6.59 8.42 -5.39
CA PHE A 129 6.21 9.83 -5.22
C PHE A 129 4.72 10.07 -5.03
N GLY A 130 4.37 11.30 -4.67
CA GLY A 130 3.00 11.82 -4.67
C GLY A 130 2.11 11.30 -3.54
N HIS A 131 0.79 11.43 -3.70
CA HIS A 131 -0.15 11.17 -2.61
C HIS A 131 -1.41 10.42 -3.05
N SER A 132 -2.15 9.93 -2.06
CA SER A 132 -3.43 9.26 -2.24
C SER A 132 -4.57 10.07 -1.63
N TYR A 133 -5.60 10.35 -2.43
CA TYR A 133 -6.84 10.96 -1.93
C TYR A 133 -7.71 10.00 -1.12
N GLY A 134 -7.66 8.69 -1.43
CA GLY A 134 -8.40 7.67 -0.68
C GLY A 134 -7.70 7.30 0.64
N PHE A 135 -6.37 7.32 0.63
CA PHE A 135 -5.53 7.06 1.80
C PHE A 135 -4.53 8.19 1.98
N PRO A 136 -4.98 9.37 2.44
CA PRO A 136 -4.06 10.45 2.74
C PRO A 136 -3.08 10.02 3.83
N TRP A 137 -1.86 10.55 3.74
CA TRP A 137 -0.84 10.41 4.77
C TRP A 137 -1.34 11.07 6.07
N SER A 138 -1.25 10.37 7.19
CA SER A 138 -1.68 10.92 8.49
C SER A 138 -0.58 11.70 9.21
N ASN A 139 0.68 11.27 9.06
CA ASN A 139 1.83 11.84 9.78
C ASN A 139 2.96 12.22 8.80
N GLY A 140 2.58 12.84 7.68
CA GLY A 140 3.49 13.17 6.58
C GLY A 140 3.80 11.99 5.64
N PRO A 141 4.39 12.26 4.46
CA PRO A 141 4.72 11.22 3.48
C PRO A 141 5.74 10.21 4.02
N LEU A 142 5.46 8.91 3.85
CA LEU A 142 6.36 7.81 4.25
C LEU A 142 6.95 7.09 3.05
N HIS A 143 7.32 7.84 1.99
CA HIS A 143 7.92 7.27 0.80
C HIS A 143 9.26 6.58 1.09
N HIS A 144 10.05 7.12 2.02
CA HIS A 144 11.32 6.53 2.44
C HIS A 144 11.16 5.11 3.04
N VAL A 145 10.09 4.86 3.81
CA VAL A 145 9.78 3.51 4.31
C VAL A 145 9.49 2.59 3.14
N SER A 146 8.68 3.06 2.19
CA SER A 146 8.35 2.28 0.99
C SER A 146 9.62 1.97 0.17
N ALA A 147 10.51 2.96 -0.01
CA ALA A 147 11.76 2.82 -0.74
C ALA A 147 12.71 1.80 -0.10
N ALA A 148 12.84 1.79 1.23
CA ALA A 148 13.66 0.79 1.92
C ALA A 148 13.18 -0.65 1.63
N LEU A 149 11.87 -0.89 1.72
CA LEU A 149 11.29 -2.21 1.42
C LEU A 149 11.49 -2.62 -0.05
N VAL A 150 11.31 -1.67 -0.97
CA VAL A 150 11.53 -1.89 -2.40
C VAL A 150 13.01 -2.16 -2.66
N GLN A 151 13.95 -1.46 -2.00
CA GLN A 151 15.39 -1.68 -2.17
C GLN A 151 15.79 -3.09 -1.75
N GLU A 152 15.23 -3.61 -0.66
CA GLU A 152 15.45 -4.99 -0.22
C GLU A 152 14.95 -6.02 -1.24
N SER A 153 13.86 -5.71 -1.94
CA SER A 153 13.25 -6.61 -2.94
C SER A 153 13.89 -6.50 -4.33
N PHE A 154 14.49 -5.34 -4.64
CA PHE A 154 15.12 -5.01 -5.91
C PHE A 154 16.53 -4.42 -5.66
N PRO A 155 17.49 -5.23 -5.17
CA PRO A 155 18.79 -4.73 -4.69
C PRO A 155 19.63 -4.06 -5.79
N ASP A 156 19.43 -4.44 -7.05
CA ASP A 156 20.15 -3.89 -8.20
C ASP A 156 19.52 -2.62 -8.79
N PHE A 157 18.40 -2.16 -8.24
CA PHE A 157 17.67 -1.00 -8.75
C PHE A 157 18.08 0.27 -8.02
N HIS A 158 18.14 1.37 -8.78
CA HIS A 158 18.27 2.71 -8.24
C HIS A 158 16.88 3.24 -7.84
N ILE A 159 16.70 3.54 -6.55
CA ILE A 159 15.42 3.97 -6.00
C ILE A 159 15.46 5.43 -5.60
N GLU A 160 14.50 6.21 -6.09
CA GLU A 160 14.33 7.61 -5.75
C GLU A 160 12.96 7.86 -5.12
N THR A 161 12.92 8.77 -4.16
CA THR A 161 11.67 9.26 -3.57
C THR A 161 11.51 10.74 -3.83
N SER A 162 10.28 11.18 -4.09
CA SER A 162 9.91 12.60 -4.16
C SER A 162 8.62 12.83 -3.41
N ASP A 163 8.61 13.81 -2.51
CA ASP A 163 7.38 14.26 -1.84
C ASP A 163 6.52 15.15 -2.77
N GLU A 164 7.05 15.51 -3.93
CA GLU A 164 6.40 16.30 -4.97
C GLU A 164 5.93 15.42 -6.16
N GLY A 165 4.85 15.86 -6.81
CA GLY A 165 4.32 15.28 -8.05
C GLY A 165 3.04 14.46 -7.88
N TYR A 166 2.19 14.44 -8.92
CA TYR A 166 1.01 13.55 -9.03
C TYR A 166 1.20 12.60 -10.19
#